data_AF-A0A538NEU7-F1
#
_entry.id   AF-A0A538NEU7-F1
#
_cell.length_a   1.000
_cell.length_b   1.000
_cell.length_c   1.000
_cell.angle_alpha   90.00
_cell.angle_beta   90.00
_cell.angle_gamma   90.00
#
_symmetry.space_group_name_H-M   'P 1'
#
loop_
_entity.id
_entity.type
_entity.pdbx_description
1 polymer ?
#
loop_
_entity_poly.entity_id
_entity_poly.type
_entity_poly.pdbx_seq_one_letter_code
_entity_poly.pdbx_strand_id
1 'polypeptide(L)'
;MPVVFCLVKVVAERVRADVSGVRDAYVRLRAQRVLVLEPDGVSIRMAPPFSGVPTQHVVIVDETKYFANCAWDAFGIPAALHRPGASTFPLRAIR
;
A
#
# COMPACT_ATOMS: atom_id res chain seq x y z
N MET A 1 -7.24 -6.64 -12.45
CA MET A 1 -5.85 -6.32 -12.79
C MET A 1 -5.17 -5.89 -11.51
N PRO A 2 -4.02 -6.48 -11.11
CA PRO A 2 -3.32 -6.06 -9.91
C PRO A 2 -2.92 -4.58 -10.05
N VAL A 3 -3.22 -3.79 -9.03
CA VAL A 3 -2.86 -2.37 -8.96
C VAL A 3 -1.42 -2.34 -8.46
N VAL A 4 -0.47 -2.67 -9.34
CA VAL A 4 0.96 -2.74 -9.00
C VAL A 4 1.39 -1.39 -8.44
N PHE A 5 1.67 -1.34 -7.14
CA PHE A 5 2.03 -0.13 -6.44
C PHE A 5 3.53 0.10 -6.63
N CYS A 6 3.84 1.12 -7.43
CA CYS A 6 5.13 1.82 -7.48
C CYS A 6 6.34 1.00 -8.00
N LEU A 7 6.81 1.36 -9.19
CA LEU A 7 8.08 0.90 -9.73
C LEU A 7 9.24 1.34 -8.81
N VAL A 8 10.20 0.45 -8.55
CA VAL A 8 11.38 0.74 -7.71
C VAL A 8 12.14 2.01 -8.11
N LYS A 9 12.14 2.36 -9.40
CA LYS A 9 12.74 3.61 -9.91
C LYS A 9 12.02 4.85 -9.40
N VAL A 10 10.69 4.83 -9.36
CA VAL A 10 9.87 5.94 -8.85
C VAL A 10 10.15 6.16 -7.36
N VAL A 11 10.30 5.08 -6.58
CA VAL A 11 10.66 5.19 -5.17
C VAL A 11 12.07 5.74 -4.99
N ALA A 12 13.04 5.24 -5.75
CA ALA A 12 14.43 5.74 -5.73
C ALA A 12 14.50 7.24 -6.00
N GLU A 13 13.80 7.72 -7.03
CA GLU A 13 13.68 9.16 -7.33
C GLU A 13 13.05 9.93 -6.17
N ARG A 14 11.94 9.43 -5.61
CA ARG A 14 11.18 10.15 -4.57
C ARG A 14 11.92 10.25 -3.25
N VAL A 15 12.67 9.21 -2.89
CA VAL A 15 13.47 9.15 -1.64
C VAL A 15 14.91 9.64 -1.84
N ARG A 16 15.29 10.02 -3.07
CA ARG A 16 16.65 10.48 -3.44
C ARG A 16 17.73 9.45 -3.08
N ALA A 17 17.48 8.20 -3.43
CA ALA A 17 18.41 7.09 -3.28
C ALA A 17 18.68 6.41 -4.63
N ASP A 18 19.74 5.62 -4.71
CA ASP A 18 19.95 4.76 -5.88
C ASP A 18 19.03 3.52 -5.85
N VAL A 19 18.82 2.92 -7.02
CA VAL A 19 17.91 1.77 -7.17
C VAL A 19 18.38 0.54 -6.38
N SER A 20 19.69 0.31 -6.27
CA SER A 20 20.25 -0.80 -5.48
C SER A 20 19.95 -0.65 -4.00
N GLY A 21 20.15 0.54 -3.42
CA GLY A 21 19.87 0.84 -2.03
C GLY A 21 18.39 0.71 -1.70
N VAL A 22 17.49 1.10 -2.61
CA VAL A 22 16.05 0.86 -2.44
C VAL A 22 15.73 -0.65 -2.45
N ARG A 23 16.36 -1.43 -3.33
CA ARG A 23 16.19 -2.90 -3.34
C ARG A 23 16.65 -3.53 -2.04
N ASP A 24 17.82 -3.14 -1.52
CA ASP A 24 18.33 -3.65 -0.26
C ASP A 24 17.43 -3.27 0.92
N ALA A 25 16.89 -2.05 0.91
CA ALA A 25 15.88 -1.62 1.88
C ALA A 25 14.61 -2.45 1.77
N TYR A 26 14.12 -2.75 0.57
CA TYR A 26 12.94 -3.61 0.37
C TYR A 26 13.15 -5.02 0.92
N VAL A 27 14.33 -5.62 0.72
CA VAL A 27 14.66 -6.93 1.30
C VAL A 27 14.58 -6.88 2.84
N ARG A 28 15.17 -5.84 3.45
CA ARG A 28 15.14 -5.65 4.91
C ARG A 28 13.72 -5.45 5.45
N LEU A 29 12.93 -4.60 4.80
CA LEU A 29 11.54 -4.33 5.18
C LEU A 29 10.64 -5.57 5.02
N ARG A 30 10.86 -6.35 3.95
CA ARG A 30 10.18 -7.64 3.75
C ARG A 30 10.52 -8.64 4.85
N ALA A 31 11.80 -8.75 5.22
CA ALA A 31 12.24 -9.64 6.30
C ALA A 31 11.61 -9.26 7.65
N GLN A 32 11.37 -7.97 7.88
CA GLN A 32 10.68 -7.44 9.06
C GLN A 32 9.15 -7.51 8.97
N ARG A 33 8.59 -8.03 7.88
CA ARG A 33 7.13 -8.15 7.64
C ARG A 33 6.38 -6.81 7.61
N VAL A 34 7.06 -5.72 7.30
CA VAL A 34 6.44 -4.38 7.15
C VAL A 34 6.16 -4.02 5.69
N LEU A 35 6.61 -4.84 4.74
CA LEU A 35 6.41 -4.68 3.30
C LEU A 35 6.21 -6.04 2.65
N VAL A 36 5.24 -6.17 1.74
CA VAL A 36 5.09 -7.36 0.88
C VAL A 36 5.40 -6.97 -0.54
N LEU A 37 6.32 -7.72 -1.13
CA LEU A 37 6.71 -7.58 -2.54
C LEU A 37 6.02 -8.65 -3.37
N GLU A 38 5.74 -8.32 -4.62
CA GLU A 38 5.38 -9.30 -5.64
C GLU A 38 6.53 -10.30 -5.90
N PRO A 39 6.29 -11.41 -6.63
CA PRO A 39 7.34 -12.39 -6.94
C PRO A 39 8.55 -11.82 -7.68
N ASP A 40 8.42 -10.68 -8.34
CA ASP A 40 9.54 -9.99 -9.01
C ASP A 40 10.56 -9.37 -8.03
N GLY A 41 10.23 -9.33 -6.73
CA GLY A 41 11.09 -8.83 -5.68
C GLY A 41 11.33 -7.32 -5.70
N VAL A 42 10.64 -6.56 -6.55
CA VAL A 42 10.86 -5.11 -6.72
C VAL A 42 9.58 -4.29 -6.83
N SER A 43 8.43 -4.93 -7.08
CA SER A 43 7.13 -4.30 -7.05
C SER A 43 6.48 -4.47 -5.68
N ILE A 44 5.90 -3.40 -5.14
CA ILE A 44 5.21 -3.45 -3.85
C ILE A 44 3.79 -3.97 -4.08
N ARG A 45 3.46 -5.09 -3.41
CA ARG A 45 2.09 -5.61 -3.32
C ARG A 45 1.34 -5.00 -2.14
N MET A 46 2.02 -4.76 -1.03
CA MET A 46 1.43 -4.23 0.19
C MET A 46 2.46 -3.41 0.96
N ALA A 47 2.09 -2.17 1.29
CA ALA A 47 2.82 -1.30 2.21
C ALA A 47 1.76 -0.68 3.13
N PRO A 48 1.52 -1.22 4.34
CA PRO A 48 0.49 -0.71 5.23
C PRO A 48 0.59 0.81 5.41
N PRO A 49 -0.54 1.54 5.31
CA PRO A 49 -1.92 1.04 5.30
C PRO A 49 -2.47 0.59 3.92
N PHE A 50 -1.68 0.70 2.85
CA PHE A 50 -2.13 0.48 1.47
C PHE A 50 -2.01 -0.99 1.03
N SER A 51 -2.99 -1.41 0.23
CA SER A 51 -2.98 -2.65 -0.54
C SER A 51 -2.86 -2.35 -2.03
N GLY A 52 -1.92 -3.02 -2.70
CA GLY A 52 -1.77 -3.01 -4.16
C GLY A 52 -2.67 -4.03 -4.87
N VAL A 53 -3.58 -4.67 -4.15
CA VAL A 53 -4.61 -5.54 -4.74
C VAL A 53 -5.99 -5.16 -4.19
N PRO A 54 -7.07 -5.38 -4.95
CA PRO A 54 -8.41 -5.11 -4.46
C PRO A 54 -8.74 -5.89 -3.18
N THR A 55 -9.31 -5.19 -2.20
CA THR A 55 -9.85 -5.77 -0.96
C THR A 55 -11.28 -5.26 -0.72
N GLN A 56 -11.97 -5.81 0.27
CA GLN A 56 -13.27 -5.31 0.71
C GLN A 56 -13.20 -3.99 1.50
N HIS A 57 -12.00 -3.54 1.89
CA HIS A 57 -11.79 -2.35 2.70
C HIS A 57 -11.47 -1.17 1.78
N VAL A 58 -12.50 -0.64 1.12
CA VAL A 58 -12.36 0.43 0.14
C VAL A 58 -12.31 1.78 0.85
N VAL A 59 -11.34 2.62 0.47
CA VAL A 59 -11.22 4.00 0.95
C VAL A 59 -11.21 4.95 -0.24
N ILE A 60 -12.07 5.95 -0.20
CA ILE A 60 -12.10 7.04 -1.19
C ILE A 60 -11.50 8.28 -0.54
N VAL A 61 -10.46 8.83 -1.15
CA VAL A 61 -9.86 10.12 -0.78
C VAL A 61 -9.88 10.99 -2.02
N ASP A 62 -10.55 12.15 -1.93
CA ASP A 62 -10.91 12.97 -3.07
C ASP A 62 -11.65 12.11 -4.13
N GLU A 63 -11.15 12.03 -5.36
CA GLU A 63 -11.71 11.18 -6.45
C GLU A 63 -10.98 9.83 -6.60
N THR A 64 -10.00 9.55 -5.73
CA THR A 64 -9.15 8.36 -5.86
C THR A 64 -9.63 7.24 -4.94
N LYS A 65 -9.78 6.05 -5.53
CA LYS A 65 -10.11 4.82 -4.83
C LYS A 65 -8.84 4.07 -4.42
N TYR A 66 -8.71 3.80 -3.13
CA TYR A 66 -7.67 2.98 -2.52
C TYR A 66 -8.25 1.72 -1.89
N PHE A 67 -7.37 0.75 -1.62
CA PHE A 67 -7.69 -0.47 -0.88
C PHE A 67 -6.80 -0.57 0.35
N ALA A 68 -7.39 -0.85 1.50
CA ALA A 68 -6.68 -1.14 2.74
C ALA A 68 -6.56 -2.65 2.97
N ASN A 69 -5.56 -3.09 3.73
CA ASN A 69 -5.39 -4.53 4.00
C ASN A 69 -6.40 -5.08 5.00
N CYS A 70 -6.86 -4.23 5.93
CA CYS A 70 -7.85 -4.56 6.94
C CYS A 70 -8.76 -3.36 7.26
N ALA A 71 -9.74 -3.58 8.15
CA ALA A 71 -10.64 -2.52 8.60
C ALA A 71 -9.91 -1.39 9.34
N TRP A 72 -8.87 -1.69 10.12
CA TRP A 72 -8.09 -0.68 10.83
C TRP A 72 -7.24 0.16 9.87
N ASP A 73 -6.55 -0.49 8.92
CA ASP A 73 -5.72 0.19 7.91
C ASP A 73 -6.53 1.19 7.08
N ALA A 74 -7.84 0.98 6.93
CA ALA A 74 -8.71 1.91 6.21
C ALA A 74 -8.70 3.32 6.83
N PHE A 75 -8.54 3.44 8.15
CA PHE A 75 -8.37 4.73 8.83
C PHE A 75 -6.97 5.32 8.64
N GLY A 76 -5.96 4.46 8.41
CA GLY A 76 -4.59 4.86 8.18
C GLY A 76 -4.38 5.55 6.83
N ILE A 77 -5.16 5.19 5.80
CA ILE A 77 -5.01 5.76 4.45
C ILE A 77 -5.25 7.28 4.43
N PRO A 78 -6.39 7.82 4.89
CA PRO A 78 -6.60 9.27 4.91
C PRO A 78 -5.58 10.00 5.79
N ALA A 79 -5.18 9.38 6.91
CA ALA A 79 -4.16 9.91 7.81
C ALA A 79 -2.79 10.03 7.12
N ALA A 80 -2.35 9.00 6.39
CA ALA A 80 -1.08 8.99 5.65
C ALA A 80 -1.06 9.99 4.49
N LEU A 81 -2.23 10.27 3.88
CA LEU A 81 -2.36 11.25 2.80
C LEU A 81 -2.58 12.68 3.32
N HIS A 82 -2.81 12.87 4.63
CA HIS A 82 -3.19 14.14 5.23
C HIS A 82 -4.41 14.79 4.55
N ARG A 83 -5.41 13.96 4.23
CA ARG A 83 -6.65 14.37 3.55
C ARG A 83 -7.85 13.68 4.21
N PRO A 84 -9.06 14.27 4.18
CA PRO A 84 -10.27 13.57 4.58
C PRO A 84 -10.54 12.40 3.62
N GLY A 85 -11.17 11.34 4.14
CA GLY A 85 -11.56 10.19 3.32
C GLY A 85 -12.80 9.51 3.87
N ALA A 86 -13.48 8.78 2.99
CA ALA A 86 -14.63 7.95 3.34
C ALA A 86 -14.28 6.48 3.08
N SER A 87 -14.56 5.61 4.05
CA SER A 87 -14.42 4.16 3.87
C SER A 87 -15.77 3.51 3.69
N THR A 88 -15.84 2.51 2.81
CA THR A 88 -17.04 1.67 2.65
C THR A 88 -16.66 0.24 2.93
N PHE A 89 -17.32 -0.35 3.93
CA PHE A 89 -17.20 -1.77 4.26
C PHE A 89 -18.53 -2.44 3.89
N PRO A 90 -18.53 -3.54 3.12
CA PRO A 90 -19.75 -4.32 2.97
C PRO A 90 -20.18 -4.80 4.37
N LEU A 91 -21.46 -4.64 4.71
CA LEU A 91 -22.07 -5.03 6.01
C LEU A 91 -22.06 -6.55 6.30
N ARG A 92 -21.16 -7.32 5.71
CA ARG A 92 -21.07 -8.79 5.83
C ARG A 92 -20.12 -9.28 6.93
N ALA A 93 -19.94 -8.54 8.02
CA ALA A 93 -18.98 -8.94 9.07
C ALA A 93 -19.42 -8.58 10.49
N ILE A 94 -20.60 -9.06 10.91
CA ILE A 94 -20.81 -9.55 12.28
C ILE A 94 -21.55 -10.87 12.14
N ARG A 95 -20.79 -11.95 11.93
CA ARG A 95 -21.22 -13.31 12.24
C ARG A 95 -20.09 -13.98 12.98
#